data_AF-A0AAN8LE56-F1
#
_entry.id   AF-A0AAN8LE56-F1
#
_cell.length_a   1.000
_cell.length_b   1.000
_cell.length_c   1.000
_cell.angle_alpha   90.00
_cell.angle_beta   90.00
_cell.angle_gamma   90.00
#
_symmetry.space_group_name_H-M   'P 1'
#
loop_
_entity.id
_entity.type
_entity.pdbx_description
1 polymer ?
#
loop_
_entity_poly.entity_id
_entity_poly.type
_entity_poly.pdbx_seq_one_letter_code
_entity_poly.pdbx_strand_id
1 'polypeptide(L)'
;MLVRLQALRKEKSRDAARSRRGKENFEFYELAKMLPLPGAITSQLDKASIIRLTISYLKMRDFANQGDPPWNLHMEGPPPNTSVKAIGDQRRRTPSAVASEIFEPNLGSHILQVG
;
A
#
# COMPACT_ATOMS: atom_id res chain seq x y z
N MET A 1 25.18 -5.53 -49.15
CA MET A 1 23.76 -5.83 -48.81
C MET A 1 23.57 -6.29 -47.36
N LEU A 2 24.32 -7.30 -46.86
CA LEU A 2 24.17 -7.85 -45.50
C LEU A 2 24.46 -6.86 -44.35
N VAL A 3 25.48 -6.01 -44.46
CA VAL A 3 25.81 -5.00 -43.44
C VAL A 3 24.66 -4.00 -43.23
N ARG A 4 24.00 -3.58 -44.32
CA ARG A 4 22.84 -2.67 -44.27
C ARG A 4 21.63 -3.32 -43.60
N LEU A 5 21.39 -4.61 -43.85
CA LEU A 5 20.32 -5.37 -43.18
C LEU A 5 20.59 -5.56 -41.69
N GLN A 6 21.84 -5.79 -41.28
CA GLN A 6 22.22 -5.86 -39.87
C GLN A 6 22.04 -4.51 -39.17
N ALA A 7 22.42 -3.40 -39.82
CA ALA A 7 22.20 -2.06 -39.31
C ALA A 7 20.71 -1.77 -39.08
N LEU A 8 19.85 -2.08 -40.06
CA LEU A 8 18.39 -1.91 -39.97
C LEU A 8 17.77 -2.74 -38.83
N ARG A 9 18.23 -3.98 -38.63
CA ARG A 9 17.75 -4.82 -37.52
C ARG A 9 18.13 -4.23 -36.16
N LYS A 10 19.37 -3.75 -36.01
CA LYS A 10 19.83 -3.11 -34.78
C LYS A 10 19.07 -1.82 -34.51
N GLU A 11 18.80 -1.03 -35.55
CA GLU A 11 18.01 0.20 -35.46
C GLU A 11 16.58 -0.07 -34.99
N LYS A 12 15.88 -1.05 -35.59
CA LYS A 12 14.54 -1.45 -35.15
C LYS A 12 14.50 -1.91 -33.69
N SER A 13 15.50 -2.68 -33.25
CA SER A 13 15.63 -3.11 -31.85
C SER A 13 15.86 -1.92 -30.90
N ARG A 14 16.72 -0.98 -31.30
CA ARG A 14 16.99 0.24 -30.53
C ARG A 14 15.73 1.08 -30.38
N ASP A 15 14.95 1.26 -31.44
CA ASP A 15 13.72 2.04 -31.41
C ASP A 15 12.64 1.35 -30.59
N ALA A 16 12.52 0.02 -30.68
CA ALA A 16 11.64 -0.76 -29.80
C ALA A 16 12.02 -0.62 -28.32
N ALA A 17 13.32 -0.67 -27.99
CA ALA A 17 13.80 -0.49 -26.62
C ALA A 17 13.55 0.95 -26.12
N ARG A 18 13.73 1.96 -26.97
CA ARG A 18 13.44 3.37 -26.65
C ARG A 18 11.94 3.56 -26.41
N SER A 19 11.09 3.04 -27.29
CA SER A 19 9.64 3.11 -27.16
C SER A 19 9.16 2.48 -25.85
N ARG A 20 9.66 1.28 -25.52
CA ARG A 20 9.36 0.62 -24.24
C ARG A 20 9.76 1.47 -23.04
N ARG A 21 10.97 2.01 -23.01
CA ARG A 21 11.45 2.90 -21.93
C ARG A 21 10.61 4.17 -21.82
N GLY A 22 10.23 4.76 -22.96
CA GLY A 22 9.37 5.94 -22.99
C GLY A 22 7.99 5.66 -22.40
N LYS A 23 7.36 4.55 -22.78
CA LYS A 23 6.06 4.14 -22.24
C LYS A 23 6.15 3.89 -20.73
N GLU A 24 7.13 3.12 -20.27
CA GLU A 24 7.34 2.86 -18.84
C GLU A 24 7.55 4.18 -18.06
N ASN A 25 8.37 5.10 -18.56
CA ASN A 25 8.55 6.42 -17.93
C ASN A 25 7.24 7.21 -17.81
N PHE A 26 6.39 7.15 -18.84
CA PHE A 26 5.07 7.80 -18.79
C PHE A 26 4.18 7.18 -17.72
N GLU A 27 4.11 5.84 -17.65
CA GLU A 27 3.34 5.15 -16.60
C GLU A 27 3.84 5.50 -15.19
N PHE A 28 5.16 5.60 -14.99
CA PHE A 28 5.74 6.05 -13.72
C PHE A 28 5.29 7.47 -13.34
N TYR A 29 5.24 8.36 -14.32
CA TYR A 29 4.84 9.74 -14.09
C TYR A 29 3.35 9.86 -13.75
N GLU A 30 2.49 9.14 -14.48
CA GLU A 30 1.06 9.09 -14.18
C GLU A 30 0.81 8.43 -12.81
N LEU A 31 1.55 7.38 -12.46
CA LEU A 31 1.46 6.77 -11.13
C LEU A 31 1.86 7.75 -10.03
N ALA A 32 2.93 8.52 -10.21
CA ALA A 32 3.37 9.52 -9.25
C ALA A 32 2.31 10.61 -8.99
N LYS A 33 1.58 11.03 -10.04
CA LYS A 33 0.46 11.98 -9.92
C LYS A 33 -0.72 11.47 -9.10
N MET A 34 -0.90 10.15 -9.04
CA MET A 34 -2.00 9.51 -8.29
C MET A 34 -1.70 9.35 -6.79
N LEU A 35 -0.45 9.61 -6.36
CA LEU A 35 -0.11 9.60 -4.94
C LEU A 35 -0.79 10.78 -4.22
N PRO A 36 -1.23 10.61 -2.96
CA PRO A 36 -1.86 11.67 -2.16
C PRO A 36 -0.80 12.65 -1.62
N LEU A 37 -0.03 13.25 -2.52
CA LEU A 37 1.05 14.19 -2.24
C LEU A 37 0.96 15.37 -3.22
N PRO A 38 1.37 16.59 -2.82
CA PRO A 38 1.45 17.72 -3.74
C PRO A 38 2.33 17.42 -4.97
N GLY A 39 1.88 17.87 -6.15
CA GLY A 39 2.59 17.66 -7.42
C GLY A 39 4.05 18.14 -7.43
N ALA A 40 4.35 19.21 -6.68
CA ALA A 40 5.70 19.73 -6.51
C ALA A 40 6.66 18.70 -5.89
N ILE A 41 6.16 17.79 -5.04
CA ILE A 41 6.94 16.71 -4.41
C ILE A 41 7.01 15.51 -5.35
N THR A 42 5.87 15.06 -5.88
CA THR A 42 5.80 13.83 -6.69
C THR A 42 6.59 13.95 -7.99
N SER A 43 6.72 15.16 -8.54
CA SER A 43 7.56 15.45 -9.72
C SER A 43 9.06 15.21 -9.53
N GLN A 44 9.54 15.18 -8.28
CA GLN A 44 10.96 15.01 -7.95
C GLN A 44 11.30 13.58 -7.52
N LEU A 45 10.31 12.69 -7.44
CA LEU A 45 10.52 11.31 -7.01
C LEU A 45 11.26 10.50 -8.07
N ASP A 46 12.23 9.72 -7.63
CA ASP A 46 12.82 8.66 -8.43
C ASP A 46 11.87 7.46 -8.58
N LYS A 47 12.09 6.63 -9.60
CA LYS A 47 11.24 5.46 -9.91
C LYS A 47 11.06 4.51 -8.72
N ALA A 48 12.11 4.25 -7.94
CA ALA A 48 12.03 3.30 -6.84
C ALA A 48 11.19 3.88 -5.70
N SER A 49 11.34 5.17 -5.41
CA SER A 49 10.50 5.86 -4.43
C SER A 49 9.03 5.90 -4.84
N ILE A 50 8.72 6.12 -6.13
CA ILE A 50 7.32 6.04 -6.63
C ILE A 50 6.71 4.67 -6.31
N ILE A 51 7.40 3.56 -6.58
CA ILE A 51 6.91 2.21 -6.26
C ILE A 51 6.74 2.02 -4.76
N ARG A 52 7.77 2.35 -3.96
CA ARG A 52 7.72 2.18 -2.51
C ARG A 52 6.56 2.94 -1.89
N LEU A 53 6.37 4.20 -2.26
CA LEU A 53 5.28 5.04 -1.75
C LEU A 53 3.91 4.52 -2.19
N THR A 54 3.78 4.06 -3.44
CA THR A 54 2.52 3.46 -3.94
C THR A 54 2.16 2.21 -3.13
N ILE A 55 3.10 1.29 -2.93
CA ILE A 55 2.87 0.07 -2.15
C ILE A 55 2.50 0.42 -0.71
N SER A 56 3.25 1.33 -0.07
CA SER A 56 2.97 1.77 1.29
C SER A 56 1.59 2.42 1.40
N TYR A 57 1.20 3.26 0.44
CA TYR A 57 -0.11 3.90 0.41
C TYR A 57 -1.25 2.87 0.35
N LEU A 58 -1.16 1.88 -0.55
CA LEU A 58 -2.18 0.84 -0.65
C LEU A 58 -2.28 0.03 0.64
N LYS A 59 -1.15 -0.40 1.22
CA LYS A 59 -1.12 -1.13 2.49
C LYS A 59 -1.70 -0.32 3.64
N MET A 60 -1.35 0.96 3.73
CA MET A 60 -1.86 1.85 4.78
C MET A 60 -3.36 2.09 4.62
N ARG A 61 -3.86 2.25 3.40
CA ARG A 61 -5.29 2.39 3.12
C ARG A 61 -6.05 1.14 3.56
N ASP A 62 -5.55 -0.04 3.22
CA ASP A 62 -6.17 -1.30 3.62
C ASP A 62 -6.13 -1.50 5.13
N PHE A 63 -5.02 -1.15 5.79
CA PHE A 63 -4.88 -1.18 7.25
C PHE A 63 -5.86 -0.21 7.94
N ALA A 64 -5.95 1.03 7.46
CA ALA A 64 -6.87 2.04 8.00
C ALA A 64 -8.34 1.62 7.90
N ASN A 65 -8.71 0.92 6.83
CA ASN A 65 -10.05 0.36 6.62
C ASN A 65 -10.41 -0.79 7.58
N GLN A 66 -9.42 -1.52 8.10
CA GLN A 66 -9.62 -2.71 8.94
C GLN A 66 -9.60 -2.41 10.45
N GLY A 67 -9.21 -1.21 10.87
CA GLY A 67 -9.20 -0.83 12.29
C GLY A 67 -10.60 -0.76 12.89
N ASP A 68 -10.71 -0.93 14.22
CA ASP A 68 -11.93 -0.64 14.99
C ASP A 68 -11.62 0.45 16.05
N PRO A 69 -12.08 1.70 15.85
CA PRO A 69 -12.78 2.19 14.67
C PRO A 69 -11.82 2.35 13.47
N PRO A 70 -12.34 2.33 12.22
CA PRO A 70 -11.52 2.58 11.04
C PRO A 70 -10.88 3.97 11.11
N TRP A 71 -9.59 4.06 10.79
CA TRP A 71 -8.84 5.33 10.87
C TRP A 71 -9.33 6.37 9.86
N ASN A 72 -10.20 5.99 8.93
CA ASN A 72 -10.79 6.86 7.92
C ASN A 72 -11.84 7.84 8.46
N LEU A 73 -12.18 7.80 9.75
CA LEU A 73 -13.23 8.63 10.34
C LEU A 73 -12.90 10.14 10.37
N HIS A 74 -11.67 10.55 10.03
CA HIS A 74 -11.24 11.96 10.13
C HIS A 74 -11.24 12.73 8.79
N MET A 75 -11.37 12.07 7.64
CA MET A 75 -11.32 12.79 6.35
C MET A 75 -12.70 13.22 5.83
N GLU A 76 -13.79 12.65 6.34
CA GLU A 76 -15.16 12.97 5.89
C GLU A 76 -16.16 12.92 7.06
N GLY A 77 -15.85 13.59 8.17
CA GLY A 77 -16.81 13.80 9.25
C GLY A 77 -17.77 14.95 8.91
N PRO A 78 -19.08 14.85 9.21
CA PRO A 78 -19.97 16.02 9.14
C PRO A 78 -19.39 17.15 10.00
N PRO A 79 -19.60 18.44 9.63
CA PRO A 79 -19.17 19.56 10.43
C PRO A 79 -19.67 19.42 11.88
N PRO A 80 -18.95 20.00 12.88
CA PRO A 80 -19.12 19.70 14.30
C PRO A 80 -20.45 20.16 14.94
N ASN A 81 -21.55 20.26 14.19
CA ASN A 81 -22.84 20.74 14.66
C ASN A 81 -24.06 19.89 14.26
N THR A 82 -23.92 18.67 13.72
CA THR A 82 -25.08 17.77 13.55
C THR A 82 -25.09 16.68 14.60
N SER A 83 -25.75 16.95 15.72
CA SER A 83 -26.10 15.96 16.73
C SER A 83 -27.16 14.99 16.17
N VAL A 84 -26.74 13.87 15.60
CA VAL A 84 -27.67 12.77 15.29
C VAL A 84 -27.22 11.54 16.07
N LYS A 85 -27.99 11.21 17.12
CA LYS A 85 -27.86 9.96 17.89
C LYS A 85 -28.06 8.77 16.94
N ALA A 86 -27.00 8.02 16.65
CA ALA A 86 -27.13 6.66 16.15
C ALA A 86 -27.30 5.72 17.35
N ILE A 87 -28.54 5.39 17.66
CA ILE A 87 -28.92 4.25 18.52
C ILE A 87 -29.13 3.07 17.58
N GLY A 88 -28.40 1.97 17.76
CA GLY A 88 -28.63 0.73 17.03
C GLY A 88 -27.57 -0.34 17.32
N ASP A 89 -28.02 -1.47 17.87
CA ASP A 89 -27.26 -2.61 18.35
C ASP A 89 -26.16 -3.15 17.41
N GLN A 90 -24.95 -3.30 17.95
CA GLN A 90 -24.09 -4.44 17.61
C GLN A 90 -23.25 -4.83 18.83
N ARG A 91 -23.51 -6.04 19.31
CA ARG A 91 -22.91 -6.74 20.46
C ARG A 91 -21.47 -6.33 20.77
N ARG A 92 -21.24 -5.89 22.01
CA ARG A 92 -19.92 -5.82 22.65
C ARG A 92 -19.20 -7.17 22.55
N ARG A 93 -18.32 -7.37 21.57
CA ARG A 93 -17.24 -8.35 21.66
C ARG A 93 -16.04 -7.62 22.27
N THR A 94 -15.78 -7.90 23.53
CA THR A 94 -14.63 -7.36 24.26
C THR A 94 -13.32 -7.87 23.64
N PRO A 95 -12.30 -7.02 23.45
CA PRO A 95 -11.01 -7.40 22.86
C PRO A 95 -10.23 -8.46 23.65
N SER A 96 -10.63 -8.75 24.90
CA SER A 96 -10.01 -9.80 25.73
C SER A 96 -10.26 -11.22 25.22
N ALA A 97 -11.32 -11.47 24.43
CA ALA A 97 -11.67 -12.83 24.00
C ALA A 97 -10.78 -13.35 22.85
N VAL A 98 -10.31 -12.45 21.98
CA VAL A 98 -9.44 -12.82 20.83
C VAL A 98 -8.00 -13.08 21.31
N ALA A 99 -7.55 -12.42 22.37
CA ALA A 99 -6.21 -12.59 22.91
C ALA A 99 -5.95 -14.00 23.49
N SER A 100 -7.02 -14.73 23.88
CA SER A 100 -6.91 -16.10 24.39
C SER A 100 -6.76 -17.16 23.30
N GLU A 101 -7.13 -16.88 22.05
CA GLU A 101 -7.03 -17.86 20.95
C GLU A 101 -5.68 -17.82 20.21
N ILE A 102 -4.87 -16.76 20.41
CA ILE A 102 -3.60 -16.57 19.68
C ILE A 102 -2.40 -17.22 20.40
N PHE A 103 -2.48 -17.47 21.71
CA PHE A 103 -1.42 -18.15 22.45
C PHE A 103 -1.65 -19.67 22.44
N GLU A 104 -0.98 -20.35 21.51
CA GLU A 104 -0.84 -21.81 21.53
C GLU A 104 -0.05 -22.23 22.80
N PRO A 105 -0.63 -23.01 23.74
CA PRO A 105 0.06 -23.41 24.94
C PRO A 105 0.66 -24.80 24.71
N ASN A 106 1.86 -24.87 24.10
CA ASN A 106 2.58 -26.13 23.99
C ASN A 106 4.02 -26.03 24.51
N LEU A 107 4.22 -26.75 25.61
CA LEU A 107 5.43 -27.45 26.05
C LEU A 107 6.51 -26.64 26.78
N GLY A 108 6.33 -26.53 28.10
CA GLY A 108 7.39 -26.16 29.03
C GLY A 108 7.08 -26.49 30.49
N SER A 109 6.20 -27.46 30.77
CA SER A 109 6.05 -27.97 32.14
C SER A 109 7.11 -29.03 32.39
N HIS A 110 7.72 -28.94 33.57
CA HIS A 110 8.72 -29.85 34.16
C HIS A 110 10.15 -29.65 33.68
N ILE A 111 10.91 -28.84 34.42
CA ILE A 111 12.07 -29.29 35.21
C ILE A 111 12.40 -28.14 36.19
N LEU A 112 12.79 -28.52 37.41
CA LEU A 112 13.09 -27.72 38.61
C LEU A 112 12.01 -27.76 39.69
N GLN A 113 11.91 -28.92 40.34
CA GLN A 113 11.63 -28.95 41.77
C GLN A 113 12.79 -29.64 42.47
N VAL A 114 13.51 -28.86 43.27
CA VAL A 114 14.44 -29.31 44.30
C VAL A 114 13.60 -29.71 45.52
N GLY A 115 13.88 -30.88 46.09
CA GLY A 115 13.21 -31.44 47.26
C GLY A 115 13.53 -32.91 47.40
#